data_AF-A0A1S8WLJ0-F1
#
_entry.id   AF-A0A1S8WLJ0-F1
#
_cell.length_a   1.000
_cell.length_b   1.000
_cell.length_c   1.000
_cell.angle_alpha   90.00
_cell.angle_beta   90.00
_cell.angle_gamma   90.00
#
_symmetry.space_group_name_H-M   'P 1'
#
loop_
_entity.id
_entity.type
_entity.pdbx_description
1 polymer ?
#
loop_
_entity_poly.entity_id
_entity_poly.type
_entity_poly.pdbx_seq_one_letter_code
_entity_poly.pdbx_strand_id
1 'polypeptide(L)'
;MFMDSVQGTGDQKLRTVACVDLLFHVAGQPYGSRSYGIAEIPKSSWVGLSKQFVLNRIVLPGNIDHRWTCDEVDIKCGTYRTAGVILPGCCIEELANCLKGFLALADKHNVSTFLVSGTLLGTVKIYGGFLPWERDSDLVWDAYKFPVVGGPMKTSLHEVYNCELGPLEHKTKFGLDIRACSKVTNNSCLYHPLRSKSWRIELYGDPIITANRLWGLKNTTKVNLNG
;
A
#
# COMPACT_ATOMS: atom_id res chain seq x y z
N MET A 1 -0.50 -12.74 -38.83
CA MET A 1 0.26 -13.99 -39.01
C MET A 1 0.67 -14.46 -37.63
N PHE A 2 -0.24 -15.16 -36.93
CA PHE A 2 0.09 -15.89 -35.71
C PHE A 2 0.21 -17.35 -36.16
N MET A 3 1.44 -17.82 -36.30
CA MET A 3 1.71 -19.23 -36.62
C MET A 3 1.85 -20.02 -35.32
N ASP A 4 1.29 -21.22 -35.39
CA ASP A 4 1.25 -22.26 -34.38
C ASP A 4 2.62 -22.79 -33.93
N SER A 5 2.65 -23.21 -32.67
CA SER A 5 3.08 -24.52 -32.15
C SER A 5 3.65 -24.28 -30.75
N VAL A 6 3.37 -25.11 -29.74
CA VAL A 6 3.88 -26.47 -29.57
C VAL A 6 2.99 -27.20 -28.55
N GLN A 7 2.52 -28.40 -28.91
CA GLN A 7 2.13 -29.43 -27.94
C GLN A 7 3.39 -29.95 -27.25
N GLY A 8 3.44 -29.92 -25.91
CA GLY A 8 4.53 -30.50 -25.13
C GLY A 8 4.16 -30.58 -23.66
N THR A 9 4.12 -31.81 -23.14
CA THR A 9 3.95 -32.16 -21.73
C THR A 9 4.95 -31.43 -20.84
N GLY A 10 4.47 -30.68 -19.85
CA GLY A 10 5.31 -30.06 -18.83
C GLY A 10 4.46 -29.20 -17.92
N ASP A 11 4.77 -29.25 -16.61
CA ASP A 11 4.18 -28.43 -15.56
C ASP A 11 3.74 -27.05 -16.06
N GLN A 12 2.55 -26.61 -15.66
CA GLN A 12 2.11 -25.22 -15.83
C GLN A 12 3.13 -24.31 -15.14
N LYS A 13 4.17 -23.92 -15.87
CA LYS A 13 5.08 -22.87 -15.46
C LYS A 13 4.25 -21.61 -15.38
N LEU A 14 3.98 -21.19 -14.14
CA LEU A 14 3.41 -19.88 -13.84
C LEU A 14 4.23 -18.85 -14.62
N ARG A 15 3.66 -18.30 -15.69
CA ARG A 15 4.26 -17.19 -16.41
C ARG A 15 3.97 -15.94 -15.59
N THR A 16 4.80 -15.69 -14.58
CA THR A 16 4.78 -14.43 -13.86
C THR A 16 5.47 -13.39 -14.73
N VAL A 17 4.69 -12.53 -15.39
CA VAL A 17 5.22 -11.38 -16.11
C VAL A 17 5.41 -10.26 -15.08
N ALA A 18 6.65 -9.80 -14.91
CA ALA A 18 7.01 -8.72 -14.00
C ALA A 18 7.15 -7.40 -14.75
N CYS A 19 6.15 -7.04 -15.54
CA CYS A 19 5.99 -5.67 -16.03
C CYS A 19 4.83 -5.04 -15.28
N VAL A 20 4.91 -3.73 -15.03
CA VAL A 20 3.72 -2.97 -14.65
C VAL A 20 2.75 -3.18 -15.81
N ASP A 21 1.64 -3.89 -15.60
CA ASP A 21 0.70 -4.22 -16.67
C ASP A 21 -0.06 -2.96 -17.11
N LEU A 22 0.65 -2.09 -17.81
CA LEU A 22 0.13 -0.92 -18.51
C LEU A 22 0.02 -1.32 -19.97
N LEU A 23 -1.19 -1.63 -20.40
CA LEU A 23 -1.48 -1.83 -21.80
C LEU A 23 -1.56 -0.45 -22.47
N PHE A 24 -0.49 -0.04 -23.13
CA PHE A 24 -0.46 1.17 -23.95
C PHE A 24 -0.96 0.87 -25.35
N HIS A 25 -1.96 1.61 -25.82
CA HIS A 25 -2.37 1.59 -27.22
C HIS A 25 -1.81 2.82 -27.94
N VAL A 26 -1.11 2.61 -29.04
CA VAL A 26 -0.72 3.70 -29.96
C VAL A 26 -1.92 3.97 -30.85
N ALA A 27 -2.50 5.16 -30.76
CA ALA A 27 -3.59 5.56 -31.63
C ALA A 27 -3.18 5.38 -33.10
N GLY A 28 -3.93 4.57 -33.85
CA GLY A 28 -3.86 4.58 -35.30
C GLY A 28 -4.26 5.96 -35.86
N GLN A 29 -3.88 6.26 -37.10
CA GLN A 29 -4.24 7.54 -37.72
C GLN A 29 -5.76 7.79 -37.65
N PRO A 30 -6.20 9.04 -37.38
CA PRO A 30 -7.61 9.39 -37.38
C PRO A 30 -8.19 9.18 -38.78
N TYR A 31 -9.04 8.16 -38.93
CA TYR A 31 -9.78 7.91 -40.16
C TYR A 31 -11.05 8.78 -40.18
N GLY A 32 -10.96 9.96 -40.81
CA GLY A 32 -12.12 10.80 -41.13
C GLY A 32 -12.76 11.55 -39.94
N SER A 33 -14.04 11.91 -40.08
CA SER A 33 -14.80 12.78 -39.17
C SER A 33 -15.61 12.06 -38.07
N ARG A 34 -15.44 10.74 -37.90
CA ARG A 34 -16.14 9.97 -36.86
C ARG A 34 -15.27 8.82 -36.31
N SER A 35 -15.05 8.87 -35.00
CA SER A 35 -14.50 7.86 -34.07
C SER A 35 -13.01 7.98 -33.71
N TYR A 36 -12.77 8.25 -32.42
CA TYR A 36 -11.50 8.10 -31.71
C TYR A 36 -11.17 6.62 -31.35
N GLY A 37 -11.82 5.64 -32.00
CA GLY A 37 -11.46 4.23 -31.93
C GLY A 37 -11.56 3.61 -30.53
N ILE A 38 -10.53 2.85 -30.13
CA ILE A 38 -10.48 2.12 -28.85
C ILE A 38 -10.63 3.04 -27.63
N ALA A 39 -10.24 4.31 -27.74
CA ALA A 39 -10.32 5.30 -26.67
C ALA A 39 -11.78 5.66 -26.29
N GLU A 40 -12.75 5.55 -27.22
CA GLU A 40 -14.17 5.83 -26.95
C GLU A 40 -14.90 4.67 -26.27
N ILE A 41 -14.30 3.48 -26.20
CA ILE A 41 -14.92 2.30 -25.61
C ILE A 41 -15.14 2.56 -24.12
N PRO A 42 -16.38 2.47 -23.60
CA PRO A 42 -16.66 2.81 -22.22
C PRO A 42 -15.95 1.86 -21.25
N LYS A 43 -15.56 2.38 -20.07
CA LYS A 43 -14.91 1.64 -18.97
C LYS A 43 -15.54 0.27 -18.72
N SER A 44 -16.87 0.17 -18.75
CA SER A 44 -17.61 -1.08 -18.51
C SER A 44 -17.25 -2.20 -19.49
N SER A 45 -16.98 -1.88 -20.75
CA SER A 45 -16.66 -2.86 -21.79
C SER A 45 -15.27 -3.49 -21.60
N TRP A 46 -14.40 -2.83 -20.84
CA TRP A 46 -13.06 -3.32 -20.54
C TRP A 46 -13.00 -4.32 -19.39
N VAL A 47 -14.05 -4.42 -18.56
CA VAL A 47 -14.04 -5.24 -17.34
C VAL A 47 -13.71 -6.71 -17.64
N GLY A 48 -14.27 -7.28 -18.71
CA GLY A 48 -13.97 -8.66 -19.10
C GLY A 48 -12.49 -8.88 -19.40
N LEU A 49 -11.88 -7.96 -20.15
CA LEU A 49 -10.44 -7.98 -20.44
C LEU A 49 -9.62 -7.79 -19.16
N SER A 50 -9.99 -6.82 -18.33
CA SER A 50 -9.31 -6.53 -17.06
C SER A 50 -9.31 -7.75 -16.14
N LYS A 51 -10.42 -8.49 -16.04
CA LYS A 51 -10.50 -9.74 -15.29
C LYS A 51 -9.62 -10.85 -15.89
N GLN A 52 -9.64 -11.00 -17.21
CA GLN A 52 -8.87 -12.02 -17.92
C GLN A 52 -7.36 -11.83 -17.75
N PHE A 53 -6.88 -10.58 -17.79
CA PHE A 53 -5.46 -10.25 -17.72
C PHE A 53 -5.00 -9.78 -16.33
N VAL A 54 -5.89 -9.78 -15.34
CA VAL A 54 -5.61 -9.34 -13.97
C VAL A 54 -5.10 -7.89 -13.91
N LEU A 55 -5.80 -6.99 -14.62
CA LEU A 55 -5.47 -5.57 -14.72
C LEU A 55 -6.41 -4.75 -13.85
N ASN A 56 -5.86 -3.80 -13.09
CA ASN A 56 -6.66 -2.81 -12.36
C ASN A 56 -6.64 -1.42 -13.00
N ARG A 57 -5.85 -1.22 -14.08
CA ARG A 57 -5.71 0.06 -14.75
C ARG A 57 -5.42 -0.11 -16.25
N ILE A 58 -6.08 0.68 -17.08
CA ILE A 58 -5.78 0.81 -18.52
C ILE A 58 -5.64 2.30 -18.83
N VAL A 59 -4.55 2.68 -19.51
CA VAL A 59 -4.30 4.05 -19.94
C VAL A 59 -4.38 4.10 -21.46
N LEU A 60 -5.35 4.86 -21.98
CA LEU A 60 -5.61 5.01 -23.41
C LEU A 60 -5.21 6.42 -23.90
N PRO A 61 -5.00 6.62 -25.20
CA PRO A 61 -4.79 7.94 -25.79
C PRO A 61 -5.88 8.95 -25.40
N GLY A 62 -5.51 10.23 -25.33
CA GLY A 62 -6.47 11.30 -25.01
C GLY A 62 -6.76 11.49 -23.52
N ASN A 63 -5.79 11.18 -22.65
CA ASN A 63 -5.90 11.31 -21.18
C ASN A 63 -7.02 10.45 -20.57
N ILE A 64 -7.32 9.30 -21.17
CA ILE A 64 -8.32 8.37 -20.66
C ILE A 64 -7.62 7.35 -19.75
N ASP A 65 -7.94 7.41 -18.45
CA ASP A 65 -7.38 6.53 -17.42
C ASP A 65 -8.52 5.73 -16.77
N HIS A 66 -8.68 4.48 -17.18
CA HIS A 66 -9.66 3.58 -16.59
C HIS A 66 -9.02 2.85 -15.40
N ARG A 67 -9.57 3.08 -14.20
CA ARG A 67 -9.13 2.43 -12.96
C ARG A 67 -10.26 1.65 -12.32
N TRP A 68 -9.94 0.48 -11.80
CA TRP A 68 -10.85 -0.36 -11.03
C TRP A 68 -10.24 -0.66 -9.67
N THR A 69 -11.11 -0.72 -8.67
CA THR A 69 -10.83 -1.37 -7.39
C THR A 69 -10.58 -2.85 -7.61
N CYS A 70 -9.87 -3.51 -6.69
CA CYS A 70 -9.63 -4.94 -6.81
C CYS A 70 -10.93 -5.76 -6.87
N ASP A 71 -11.98 -5.30 -6.20
CA ASP A 71 -13.28 -5.98 -6.16
C ASP A 71 -14.06 -5.87 -7.50
N GLU A 72 -13.92 -4.76 -8.24
CA GLU A 72 -14.55 -4.61 -9.56
C GLU A 72 -13.98 -5.57 -10.61
N VAL A 73 -12.71 -5.97 -10.48
CA VAL A 73 -11.96 -6.80 -11.45
C VAL A 73 -11.52 -8.15 -10.87
N ASP A 74 -12.15 -8.59 -9.77
CA ASP A 74 -11.93 -9.88 -9.10
C ASP A 74 -10.45 -10.18 -8.74
N ILE A 75 -9.65 -9.13 -8.51
CA ILE A 75 -8.24 -9.26 -8.11
C ILE A 75 -8.17 -9.57 -6.63
N LYS A 76 -7.64 -10.75 -6.30
CA LYS A 76 -7.48 -11.20 -4.91
C LYS A 76 -6.07 -10.91 -4.43
N CYS A 77 -5.84 -9.76 -3.81
CA CYS A 77 -4.51 -9.36 -3.32
C CYS A 77 -3.80 -10.42 -2.46
N GLY A 78 -4.55 -11.16 -1.64
CA GLY A 78 -4.03 -12.26 -0.84
C GLY A 78 -3.38 -13.42 -1.62
N THR A 79 -3.60 -13.56 -2.93
CA THR A 79 -2.95 -14.61 -3.74
C THR A 79 -1.48 -14.32 -4.01
N TYR A 80 -1.07 -13.06 -3.95
CA TYR A 80 0.25 -12.68 -4.42
C TYR A 80 1.36 -12.94 -3.39
N ARG A 81 1.10 -13.55 -2.20
CA ARG A 81 1.95 -13.46 -0.98
C ARG A 81 3.42 -13.85 -1.14
N THR A 82 3.78 -14.52 -2.22
CA THR A 82 5.15 -14.88 -2.57
C THR A 82 5.98 -13.63 -2.89
N ALA A 83 7.17 -13.52 -2.27
CA ALA A 83 8.12 -12.44 -2.52
C ALA A 83 8.62 -12.44 -3.98
N GLY A 84 8.96 -11.26 -4.51
CA GLY A 84 9.54 -11.10 -5.84
C GLY A 84 8.54 -10.91 -6.99
N VAL A 85 7.24 -10.83 -6.69
CA VAL A 85 6.18 -10.54 -7.68
C VAL A 85 5.64 -9.13 -7.47
N ILE A 86 5.52 -8.38 -8.56
CA ILE A 86 4.89 -7.05 -8.56
C ILE A 86 3.41 -7.22 -8.21
N LEU A 87 2.93 -6.34 -7.33
CA LEU A 87 1.53 -6.27 -6.96
C LEU A 87 0.70 -5.51 -7.99
N PRO A 88 -0.55 -5.95 -8.25
CA PRO A 88 -1.54 -5.12 -8.92
C PRO A 88 -1.67 -3.76 -8.21
N GLY A 89 -1.88 -2.68 -8.97
CA GLY A 89 -1.91 -1.32 -8.41
C GLY A 89 -2.96 -1.15 -7.31
N CYS A 90 -4.14 -1.75 -7.48
CA CYS A 90 -5.23 -1.68 -6.50
C CYS A 90 -4.86 -2.33 -5.16
N CYS A 91 -3.93 -3.30 -5.17
CA CYS A 91 -3.43 -3.92 -3.95
C CYS A 91 -2.49 -3.00 -3.17
N ILE A 92 -1.63 -2.25 -3.88
CA ILE A 92 -0.77 -1.23 -3.28
C ILE A 92 -1.63 -0.08 -2.75
N GLU A 93 -2.66 0.33 -3.49
CA GLU A 93 -3.63 1.35 -3.05
C GLU A 93 -4.35 0.92 -1.77
N GLU A 94 -4.70 -0.36 -1.64
CA GLU A 94 -5.30 -0.93 -0.42
C GLU A 94 -4.36 -0.80 0.79
N LEU A 95 -3.08 -1.18 0.64
CA LEU A 95 -2.05 -1.03 1.67
C LEU A 95 -1.85 0.46 2.03
N ALA A 96 -1.76 1.31 1.01
CA ALA A 96 -1.56 2.74 1.16
C ALA A 96 -2.70 3.43 1.91
N ASN A 97 -3.95 3.02 1.68
CA ASN A 97 -5.12 3.59 2.34
C ASN A 97 -5.01 3.52 3.88
N CYS A 98 -4.66 2.35 4.42
CA CYS A 98 -4.52 2.18 5.86
C CYS A 98 -3.31 2.92 6.44
N LEU A 99 -2.15 2.90 5.76
CA LEU A 99 -0.97 3.64 6.24
C LEU A 99 -1.24 5.15 6.26
N LYS A 100 -1.85 5.68 5.20
CA LYS A 100 -2.27 7.09 5.12
C LYS A 100 -3.25 7.45 6.21
N GLY A 101 -4.25 6.60 6.46
CA GLY A 101 -5.22 6.81 7.52
C GLY A 101 -4.54 6.92 8.88
N PHE A 102 -3.60 6.02 9.16
CA PHE A 102 -2.83 6.09 10.41
C PHE A 102 -2.03 7.39 10.52
N LEU A 103 -1.29 7.77 9.48
CA LEU A 103 -0.47 8.98 9.48
C LEU A 103 -1.29 10.27 9.60
N ALA A 104 -2.43 10.36 8.90
CA ALA A 104 -3.33 11.51 8.97
C ALA A 104 -3.93 11.67 10.37
N LEU A 105 -4.33 10.55 10.99
CA LEU A 105 -4.83 10.54 12.35
C LEU A 105 -3.73 10.83 13.38
N ALA A 106 -2.50 10.34 13.15
CA ALA A 106 -1.36 10.63 14.00
C ALA A 106 -1.04 12.13 14.01
N ASP A 107 -1.01 12.77 12.83
CA ASP A 107 -0.84 14.23 12.71
C ASP A 107 -1.97 14.98 13.44
N LYS A 108 -3.23 14.62 13.17
CA LYS A 108 -4.41 15.21 13.83
C LYS A 108 -4.36 15.11 15.36
N HIS A 109 -3.85 14.01 15.89
CA HIS A 109 -3.82 13.73 17.33
C HIS A 109 -2.46 14.02 17.99
N ASN A 110 -1.52 14.65 17.27
CA ASN A 110 -0.18 14.95 17.73
C ASN A 110 0.53 13.71 18.31
N VAL A 111 0.52 12.63 17.52
CA VAL A 111 1.26 11.39 17.75
C VAL A 111 2.46 11.42 16.82
N SER A 112 3.67 11.45 17.39
CA SER A 112 4.88 11.40 16.58
C SER A 112 5.04 10.02 15.94
N THR A 113 5.34 10.00 14.64
CA THR A 113 5.49 8.78 13.86
C THR A 113 6.61 8.90 12.85
N PHE A 114 7.23 7.79 12.47
CA PHE A 114 8.14 7.73 11.33
C PHE A 114 8.09 6.37 10.64
N LEU A 115 8.32 6.38 9.32
CA LEU A 115 8.40 5.17 8.51
C LEU A 115 9.76 4.51 8.70
N VAL A 116 9.79 3.18 8.62
CA VAL A 116 11.04 2.40 8.73
C VAL A 116 11.12 1.35 7.61
N SER A 117 12.24 0.63 7.55
CA SER A 117 12.43 -0.56 6.71
C SER A 117 12.08 -0.34 5.22
N GLY A 118 11.41 -1.33 4.59
CA GLY A 118 11.00 -1.29 3.18
C GLY A 118 10.07 -0.12 2.88
N THR A 119 9.18 0.22 3.81
CA THR A 119 8.23 1.35 3.66
C THR A 119 8.96 2.69 3.51
N LEU A 120 9.97 2.96 4.35
CA LEU A 120 10.78 4.17 4.22
C LEU A 120 11.59 4.15 2.93
N LEU A 121 12.17 3.00 2.58
CA LEU A 121 12.97 2.84 1.36
C LEU A 121 12.13 3.11 0.10
N GLY A 122 10.93 2.55 0.01
CA GLY A 122 9.97 2.81 -1.05
C GLY A 122 9.64 4.29 -1.11
N THR A 123 9.21 4.86 0.01
CA THR A 123 8.86 6.28 0.11
C THR A 123 9.93 7.19 -0.50
N VAL A 124 11.21 6.94 -0.20
CA VAL A 124 12.32 7.74 -0.73
C VAL A 124 12.64 7.42 -2.20
N LYS A 125 12.68 6.14 -2.58
CA LYS A 125 13.16 5.73 -3.92
C LYS A 125 12.17 6.00 -5.05
N ILE A 126 10.88 5.98 -4.78
CA ILE A 126 9.82 6.10 -5.79
C ILE A 126 8.92 7.30 -5.51
N TYR A 127 9.54 8.38 -5.03
CA TYR A 127 8.92 9.71 -4.89
C TYR A 127 7.59 9.68 -4.14
N GLY A 128 7.55 8.92 -3.04
CA GLY A 128 6.37 8.80 -2.21
C GLY A 128 5.47 7.61 -2.51
N GLY A 129 6.03 6.49 -2.97
CA GLY A 129 5.28 5.25 -3.19
C GLY A 129 5.69 4.11 -2.26
N PHE A 130 5.02 2.96 -2.41
CA PHE A 130 5.46 1.68 -1.90
C PHE A 130 6.23 0.91 -2.95
N LEU A 131 7.25 0.14 -2.54
CA LEU A 131 7.94 -0.72 -3.49
C LEU A 131 6.89 -1.56 -4.25
N PRO A 132 7.01 -1.76 -5.57
CA PRO A 132 5.97 -2.43 -6.34
C PRO A 132 5.64 -3.86 -5.89
N TRP A 133 6.49 -4.45 -5.04
CA TRP A 133 6.35 -5.78 -4.46
C TRP A 133 6.13 -5.75 -2.93
N GLU A 134 5.82 -4.59 -2.34
CA GLU A 134 5.61 -4.41 -0.90
C GLU A 134 4.33 -5.10 -0.42
N ARG A 135 4.41 -5.94 0.63
CA ARG A 135 3.28 -6.78 1.08
C ARG A 135 2.79 -6.45 2.48
N ASP A 136 3.54 -5.61 3.15
CA ASP A 136 3.35 -5.13 4.49
C ASP A 136 3.84 -3.68 4.55
N SER A 137 3.73 -3.07 5.72
CA SER A 137 4.33 -1.76 5.91
C SER A 137 4.76 -1.62 7.36
N ASP A 138 5.88 -0.95 7.59
CA ASP A 138 6.43 -0.75 8.90
C ASP A 138 6.41 0.73 9.28
N LEU A 139 5.83 1.01 10.43
CA LEU A 139 5.79 2.35 11.01
C LEU A 139 6.09 2.29 12.51
N VAL A 140 6.82 3.28 12.99
CA VAL A 140 7.06 3.50 14.41
C VAL A 140 6.25 4.70 14.90
N TRP A 141 5.64 4.59 16.09
CA TRP A 141 4.78 5.61 16.71
C TRP A 141 5.08 5.79 18.22
N ASP A 142 4.74 6.96 18.77
CA ASP A 142 5.12 7.33 20.13
C ASP A 142 4.38 6.48 21.17
N ALA A 143 5.08 5.56 21.83
CA ALA A 143 4.48 4.63 22.78
C ALA A 143 3.74 5.34 23.93
N TYR A 144 4.12 6.57 24.30
CA TYR A 144 3.40 7.33 25.32
C TYR A 144 1.98 7.72 24.88
N LYS A 145 1.69 7.68 23.58
CA LYS A 145 0.39 7.99 22.98
C LYS A 145 -0.51 6.76 22.84
N PHE A 146 -0.19 5.63 23.46
CA PHE A 146 -0.99 4.41 23.37
C PHE A 146 -2.48 4.59 23.70
N PRO A 147 -2.92 5.47 24.65
CA PRO A 147 -4.35 5.65 24.90
C PRO A 147 -5.08 6.31 23.72
N VAL A 148 -4.37 7.15 22.96
CA VAL A 148 -4.90 7.85 21.79
C VAL A 148 -4.94 6.92 20.58
N VAL A 149 -3.86 6.16 20.37
CA VAL A 149 -3.75 5.17 19.28
C VAL A 149 -4.78 4.06 19.45
N GLY A 150 -4.87 3.46 20.63
CA GLY A 150 -5.82 2.39 20.94
C GLY A 150 -7.27 2.84 21.17
N GLY A 151 -7.52 4.16 21.24
CA GLY A 151 -8.83 4.76 21.49
C GLY A 151 -9.38 5.49 20.25
N PRO A 152 -9.37 6.84 20.23
CA PRO A 152 -9.98 7.63 19.16
C PRO A 152 -9.42 7.34 17.77
N MET A 153 -8.11 7.06 17.64
CA MET A 153 -7.53 6.69 16.34
C MET A 153 -8.03 5.33 15.87
N LYS A 154 -8.10 4.32 16.74
CA LYS A 154 -8.67 3.00 16.43
C LYS A 154 -10.09 3.11 15.86
N THR A 155 -10.96 3.88 16.51
CA THR A 155 -12.33 4.11 16.02
C THR A 155 -12.33 4.77 14.65
N SER A 156 -11.54 5.84 14.47
CA SER A 156 -11.47 6.57 13.21
C SER A 156 -10.88 5.74 12.06
N LEU A 157 -9.90 4.87 12.34
CA LEU A 157 -9.33 3.94 11.37
C LEU A 157 -10.39 2.98 10.82
N HIS A 158 -11.24 2.44 11.71
CA HIS A 158 -12.32 1.54 11.32
C HIS A 158 -13.39 2.29 10.53
N GLU A 159 -13.91 3.41 11.05
CA GLU A 159 -15.06 4.11 10.47
C GLU A 159 -14.75 4.85 9.17
N VAL A 160 -13.56 5.46 9.05
CA VAL A 160 -13.21 6.32 7.90
C VAL A 160 -12.40 5.57 6.85
N TYR A 161 -11.47 4.73 7.29
CA TYR A 161 -10.51 4.08 6.39
C TYR A 161 -10.82 2.59 6.17
N ASN A 162 -11.81 2.02 6.88
CA ASN A 162 -12.11 0.59 6.86
C ASN A 162 -10.88 -0.27 7.19
N CYS A 163 -10.10 0.18 8.19
CA CYS A 163 -8.88 -0.49 8.65
C CYS A 163 -9.03 -0.91 10.11
N GLU A 164 -8.60 -2.12 10.43
CA GLU A 164 -8.73 -2.68 11.77
C GLU A 164 -7.42 -2.56 12.54
N LEU A 165 -7.44 -1.79 13.64
CA LEU A 165 -6.35 -1.82 14.61
C LEU A 165 -6.56 -3.01 15.56
N GLY A 166 -5.69 -4.01 15.46
CA GLY A 166 -5.72 -5.20 16.28
C GLY A 166 -5.35 -4.94 17.74
N PRO A 167 -5.30 -6.00 18.58
CA PRO A 167 -5.03 -5.86 20.00
C PRO A 167 -3.63 -5.26 20.25
N LEU A 168 -3.50 -4.52 21.35
CA LEU A 168 -2.22 -4.02 21.82
C LEU A 168 -1.39 -5.19 22.36
N GLU A 169 -0.18 -5.35 21.83
CA GLU A 169 0.79 -6.32 22.33
C GLU A 169 1.91 -5.60 23.10
N HIS A 170 2.34 -6.19 24.21
CA HIS A 170 3.51 -5.74 24.95
C HIS A 170 4.74 -6.47 24.42
N LYS A 171 5.72 -5.72 23.89
CA LYS A 171 6.96 -6.30 23.36
C LYS A 171 8.04 -6.47 24.43
N THR A 172 7.82 -5.93 25.64
CA THR A 172 8.74 -6.06 26.76
C THR A 172 8.03 -6.49 28.04
N LYS A 173 8.79 -7.02 29.00
CA LYS A 173 8.31 -7.37 30.34
C LYS A 173 7.78 -6.18 31.15
N PHE A 174 8.05 -4.95 30.71
CA PHE A 174 7.63 -3.73 31.40
C PHE A 174 6.18 -3.33 31.11
N GLY A 175 5.50 -4.03 30.19
CA GLY A 175 4.09 -3.76 29.87
C GLY A 175 3.88 -2.31 29.42
N LEU A 176 2.98 -1.61 30.10
CA LEU A 176 2.68 -0.19 29.85
C LEU A 176 3.60 0.79 30.58
N ASP A 177 4.60 0.33 31.33
CA ASP A 177 5.62 1.21 31.90
C ASP A 177 6.64 1.61 30.82
N ILE A 178 6.22 2.60 30.01
CA ILE A 178 7.03 3.12 28.89
C ILE A 178 8.33 3.74 29.40
N ARG A 179 8.36 4.27 30.63
CA ARG A 179 9.56 4.86 31.25
C ARG A 179 10.57 3.79 31.65
N ALA A 180 10.13 2.64 32.16
CA ALA A 180 11.02 1.51 32.41
C ALA A 180 11.53 0.91 31.09
N CYS A 181 10.63 0.75 30.11
CA CYS A 181 10.99 0.28 28.78
C CYS A 181 12.01 1.20 28.09
N SER A 182 11.88 2.53 28.22
CA SER A 182 12.78 3.52 27.61
C SER A 182 14.23 3.44 28.07
N LYS A 183 14.50 2.74 29.18
CA LYS A 183 15.87 2.52 29.69
C LYS A 183 16.60 1.40 28.96
N VAL A 184 15.89 0.59 28.16
CA VAL A 184 16.48 -0.46 27.33
C VAL A 184 16.62 0.05 25.90
N THR A 185 17.83 0.04 25.37
CA THR A 185 18.13 0.52 24.01
C THR A 185 17.60 -0.45 22.94
N ASN A 186 17.23 0.10 21.77
CA ASN A 186 16.82 -0.63 20.57
C ASN A 186 15.59 -1.55 20.70
N ASN A 187 14.65 -1.24 21.59
CA ASN A 187 13.42 -2.00 21.74
C ASN A 187 12.17 -1.14 21.55
N SER A 188 11.19 -1.70 20.84
CA SER A 188 9.81 -1.23 20.89
C SER A 188 9.15 -1.69 22.19
N CYS A 189 8.40 -0.81 22.84
CA CYS A 189 7.65 -1.16 24.05
C CYS A 189 6.35 -1.87 23.72
N LEU A 190 5.68 -1.35 22.70
CA LEU A 190 4.32 -1.69 22.32
C LEU A 190 4.26 -2.10 20.87
N TYR A 191 3.19 -2.77 20.50
CA TYR A 191 2.91 -3.13 19.12
C TYR A 191 1.42 -3.19 18.86
N HIS A 192 1.02 -2.73 17.68
CA HIS A 192 -0.31 -2.92 17.12
C HIS A 192 -0.20 -3.43 15.68
N PRO A 193 -0.91 -4.51 15.31
CA PRO A 193 -1.12 -4.80 13.90
C PRO A 193 -2.25 -3.92 13.39
N LEU A 194 -2.02 -3.16 12.33
CA LEU A 194 -3.08 -2.52 11.56
C LEU A 194 -3.37 -3.38 10.33
N ARG A 195 -4.63 -3.67 10.06
CA ARG A 195 -5.04 -4.55 8.97
C ARG A 195 -5.93 -3.83 7.97
N SER A 196 -5.61 -4.00 6.71
CA SER A 196 -6.56 -3.80 5.61
C SER A 196 -7.26 -5.14 5.29
N LYS A 197 -8.06 -5.18 4.22
CA LYS A 197 -8.71 -6.40 3.75
C LYS A 197 -7.71 -7.54 3.46
N SER A 198 -6.54 -7.21 2.94
CA SER A 198 -5.56 -8.14 2.38
C SER A 198 -4.20 -8.06 3.04
N TRP A 199 -3.87 -6.92 3.68
CA TRP A 199 -2.52 -6.62 4.16
C TRP A 199 -2.46 -6.36 5.65
N ARG A 200 -1.25 -6.55 6.18
CA ARG A 200 -0.91 -6.24 7.56
C ARG A 200 0.16 -5.16 7.56
N ILE A 201 -0.03 -4.18 8.42
CA ILE A 201 0.88 -3.07 8.68
C ILE A 201 1.36 -3.22 10.12
N GLU A 202 2.67 -3.22 10.30
CA GLU A 202 3.36 -3.42 11.56
C GLU A 202 3.57 -2.05 12.23
N LEU A 203 2.86 -1.79 13.33
CA LEU A 203 2.97 -0.54 14.07
C LEU A 203 3.71 -0.76 15.38
N TYR A 204 4.96 -0.32 15.42
CA TYR A 204 5.84 -0.44 16.58
C TYR A 204 5.78 0.81 17.46
N GLY A 205 5.43 0.64 18.73
CA GLY A 205 5.37 1.73 19.70
C GLY A 205 6.70 1.89 20.42
N ASP A 206 7.45 2.93 20.08
CA ASP A 206 8.78 3.19 20.67
C ASP A 206 8.71 4.27 21.76
N PRO A 207 9.50 4.13 22.84
CA PRO A 207 9.51 5.08 23.94
C PRO A 207 10.34 6.35 23.64
N ILE A 208 11.15 6.34 22.58
CA ILE A 208 12.04 7.44 22.21
C ILE A 208 11.72 7.85 20.77
N ILE A 209 10.69 8.67 20.62
CA ILE A 209 10.47 9.43 19.39
C ILE A 209 10.79 10.91 19.59
N THR A 210 10.95 11.35 20.84
CA THR A 210 11.53 12.66 21.13
C THR A 210 12.98 12.66 20.68
N ALA A 211 13.19 13.34 19.56
CA ALA A 211 14.48 13.72 19.04
C ALA A 211 15.29 14.48 20.11
N ASN A 212 16.05 13.76 20.92
CA ASN A 212 17.36 14.24 21.38
C ASN A 212 18.39 14.19 20.23
N ARG A 213 17.95 13.87 19.00
CA ARG A 213 18.72 14.17 17.80
C ARG A 213 18.62 15.67 17.56
N LEU A 214 19.76 16.36 17.63
CA LEU A 214 19.95 17.78 17.27
C LEU A 214 19.34 18.17 15.90
N TRP A 215 19.03 17.18 15.05
CA TRP A 215 18.49 17.32 13.70
C TRP A 215 17.16 16.59 13.49
N GLY A 216 16.50 16.13 14.56
CA GLY A 216 15.17 15.55 14.44
C GLY A 216 14.17 16.62 14.02
N LEU A 217 13.38 16.30 13.00
CA LEU A 217 12.45 17.22 12.35
C LEU A 217 11.47 17.78 13.39
N LYS A 218 11.61 19.07 13.74
CA LYS A 218 10.67 19.79 14.64
C LYS A 218 9.27 19.93 14.04
N ASN A 219 9.14 19.76 12.73
CA ASN A 219 7.90 19.86 11.97
C ASN A 219 7.62 18.53 11.25
N THR A 220 6.35 18.19 11.07
CA THR A 220 5.91 17.03 10.28
C THR A 220 6.45 17.14 8.87
N THR A 221 7.30 16.19 8.44
CA THR A 221 7.67 16.07 7.03
C THR A 221 6.49 15.45 6.30
N LYS A 222 5.92 16.18 5.35
CA LYS A 222 4.92 15.63 4.46
C LYS A 222 5.58 14.58 3.58
N VAL A 223 5.18 13.34 3.77
CA VAL A 223 5.51 12.26 2.87
C VAL A 223 4.34 12.15 1.90
N ASN A 224 4.61 12.28 0.59
CA ASN A 224 3.62 11.85 -0.38
C ASN A 224 3.57 10.31 -0.25
N LEU A 225 2.39 9.76 -0.02
CA LEU A 225 2.14 8.34 -0.18
C LEU A 225 1.18 8.28 -1.35
N ASN A 226 1.47 7.46 -2.36
CA ASN A 226 0.96 7.56 -3.73
C ASN A 226 1.80 8.54 -4.56
N GLY A 227 2.75 7.98 -5.32
CA GLY A 227 3.25 8.65 -6.52
C GLY A 227 2.11 9.08 -7.43
#